data_AF-A0A137QCI0-F1
#
_entry.id   AF-A0A137QCI0-F1
#
_cell.length_a   1.000
_cell.length_b   1.000
_cell.length_c   1.000
_cell.angle_alpha   90.00
_cell.angle_beta   90.00
_cell.angle_gamma   90.00
#
_symmetry.space_group_name_H-M   'P 1'
#
loop_
_entity.id
_entity.type
_entity.pdbx_description
1 polymer ?
#
loop_
_entity_poly.entity_id
_entity_poly.type
_entity_poly.pdbx_seq_one_letter_code
_entity_poly.pdbx_strand_id
1 'polypeptide(L)' 'MKLYQLSLKEEQELETFLKENLNKGYIKPSKSSMASPFFFVAKKDGKLCFC' A
#
# COMPACT_ATOMS: atom_id res chain seq x y z
N MET A 1 -6.51 12.72 8.93
CA MET A 1 -5.80 11.67 8.16
C MET A 1 -4.33 11.77 8.51
N LYS A 2 -3.79 10.86 9.33
CA LYS A 2 -2.35 10.83 9.57
C LYS A 2 -1.71 10.21 8.32
N LEU A 3 -1.02 11.04 7.55
CA LEU A 3 -0.16 10.58 6.47
C LEU A 3 1.08 9.97 7.13
N TYR A 4 1.27 8.67 6.93
CA TYR A 4 2.49 8.01 7.38
C TYR A 4 3.63 8.46 6.47
N GLN A 5 4.76 8.86 7.07
CA GLN A 5 5.97 9.14 6.32
C GLN A 5 6.54 7.79 5.89
N LEU A 6 6.25 7.41 4.64
CA LEU A 6 6.86 6.26 4.00
C LEU A 6 8.26 6.64 3.52
N SER A 7 9.20 5.71 3.56
CA SER A 7 10.51 5.89 2.92
C SER A 7 10.33 5.91 1.39
N LEU A 8 11.23 6.57 0.66
CA LEU A 8 11.21 6.61 -0.82
C LEU A 8 11.01 5.24 -1.46
N LYS A 9 11.68 4.21 -0.93
CA LYS A 9 11.56 2.83 -1.40
C LYS A 9 10.17 2.24 -1.16
N GLU A 10 9.56 2.53 -0.02
CA GLU A 10 8.23 2.06 0.36
C GLU A 10 7.15 2.76 -0.48
N GLU A 11 7.30 4.05 -0.79
CA GLU A 11 6.39 4.76 -1.71
C GLU A 11 6.41 4.17 -3.12
N GLN A 12 7.59 3.88 -3.66
CA GLN A 12 7.71 3.26 -5.00
C GLN A 12 7.06 1.87 -5.07
N GLU A 13 7.23 1.08 -4.00
CA GLU A 13 6.65 -0.26 -3.92
C GLU A 13 5.12 -0.18 -3.70
N LEU A 14 4.64 0.80 -2.93
CA LEU A 14 3.21 1.10 -2.79
C LEU A 14 2.57 1.47 -4.12
N GLU A 15 3.18 2.39 -4.87
CA GLU A 15 2.70 2.83 -6.18
C GLU A 15 2.61 1.67 -7.18
N THR A 16 3.62 0.80 -7.18
CA THR A 16 3.65 -0.39 -8.03
C THR A 16 2.54 -1.36 -7.64
N PHE A 17 2.35 -1.60 -6.35
CA PHE A 17 1.27 -2.44 -5.84
C PHE A 17 -0.10 -1.89 -6.19
N LEU A 18 -0.34 -0.59 -5.98
CA LEU A 18 -1.61 0.05 -6.32
C LEU A 18 -1.92 -0.09 -7.81
N LYS A 19 -0.94 0.19 -8.69
CA LYS A 19 -1.11 0.05 -10.14
C LYS A 19 -1.43 -1.38 -10.54
N GLU A 20 -0.72 -2.37 -9.99
CA GLU A 20 -0.97 -3.77 -10.31
C GLU A 20 -2.36 -4.21 -9.86
N ASN A 21 -2.77 -3.86 -8.64
CA ASN A 21 -4.09 -4.27 -8.11
C ASN A 21 -5.24 -3.50 -8.77
N LEU A 22 -5.04 -2.25 -9.17
CA LEU A 22 -6.00 -1.49 -9.97
C LEU A 22 -6.16 -2.12 -11.36
N ASN A 23 -5.06 -2.50 -12.01
CA ASN A 23 -5.10 -3.14 -13.33
C ASN A 23 -5.74 -4.54 -13.28
N LYS A 24 -5.48 -5.30 -12.20
CA LYS A 24 -6.15 -6.57 -11.93
C LYS A 24 -7.63 -6.40 -11.55
N GLY A 25 -8.06 -5.18 -11.17
CA GLY A 25 -9.41 -4.89 -10.72
C GLY A 25 -9.73 -5.35 -9.29
N TYR A 26 -8.71 -5.69 -8.49
CA TYR A 26 -8.88 -6.11 -7.09
C TYR A 26 -9.25 -4.94 -6.17
N ILE A 27 -8.73 -3.75 -6.46
CA ILE A 27 -9.07 -2.52 -5.74
C ILE A 27 -9.66 -1.48 -6.69
N LYS A 28 -10.47 -0.56 -6.15
CA LYS A 28 -11.02 0.58 -6.88
C LYS A 28 -10.96 1.84 -6.01
N PRO A 29 -10.85 3.03 -6.61
CA PRO A 29 -10.95 4.27 -5.86
C PRO A 29 -12.29 4.36 -5.14
N SER A 30 -12.27 4.71 -3.85
CA SER A 30 -13.47 4.90 -3.04
C SER A 30 -13.47 6.31 -2.43
N LYS A 31 -14.67 6.88 -2.25
CA LYS A 31 -14.88 8.17 -1.56
C LYS A 31 -15.50 7.95 -0.18
N SER A 32 -14.93 7.03 0.59
CA SER A 32 -15.38 6.73 1.95
C SER A 32 -14.79 7.72 2.94
N SER A 33 -15.59 8.15 3.93
CA SER A 33 -15.11 8.93 5.08
C SER A 33 -14.23 8.10 6.03
N MET A 34 -14.30 6.77 5.90
CA MET A 34 -13.53 5.80 6.67
C MET A 34 -12.43 5.20 5.79
N ALA A 35 -11.17 5.36 6.21
CA ALA A 35 -10.00 4.77 5.58
C ALA A 35 -9.20 3.98 6.62
N SER A 36 -8.80 2.76 6.26
CA SER A 36 -7.84 1.99 7.07
C SER A 36 -6.42 2.40 6.68
N PRO A 37 -5.50 2.55 7.64
CA PRO A 37 -4.09 2.65 7.32
C PRO A 37 -3.59 1.38 6.63
N PHE A 38 -2.59 1.54 5.78
CA PHE A 38 -1.95 0.47 5.02
C PHE A 38 -0.51 0.32 5.51
N PHE A 39 -0.07 -0.89 5.82
CA PHE A 39 1.23 -1.11 6.43
C PHE A 39 2.11 -2.06 5.62
N PHE A 40 3.41 -1.78 5.69
CA PHE A 40 4.44 -2.69 5.24
C PHE A 40 4.94 -3.50 6.42
N VAL A 41 4.87 -4.83 6.31
CA VAL A 41 5.44 -5.75 7.28
C VAL A 41 6.63 -6.44 6.63
N ALA A 42 7.82 -6.28 7.22
CA ALA A 42 8.99 -7.04 6.81
C ALA A 42 8.82 -8.51 7.19
N LYS A 43 8.82 -9.42 6.21
CA LYS A 43 8.93 -10.85 6.50
C LYS A 43 10.36 -11.22 6.86
N LYS A 44 10.49 -12.37 7.52
CA LYS A 44 11.78 -12.96 7.91
C LYS A 44 12.73 -13.15 6.72
N ASP A 45 12.19 -13.37 5.52
CA ASP A 45 12.93 -13.50 4.26
C ASP A 45 13.36 -12.15 3.64
N GLY A 46 13.18 -11.02 4.34
CA GLY A 46 13.53 -9.69 3.85
C GLY A 46 12.56 -9.13 2.80
N LYS A 47 11.55 -9.91 2.39
CA LYS A 47 10.49 -9.46 1.49
C LYS A 47 9.46 -8.63 2.26
N LEU A 48 9.07 -7.49 1.71
CA LEU A 48 7.95 -6.71 2.24
C LEU A 48 6.63 -7.40 1.89
N CYS A 49 5.75 -7.51 2.88
CA CYS A 49 4.39 -7.97 2.70
C CYS A 49 3.42 -6.90 3.13
N PHE A 50 2.41 -6.72 2.29
CA PHE A 50 1.31 -5.80 2.50
C PHE A 50 0.37 -6.36 3.57
N CYS A 51 0.02 -5.53 4.55
CA CYS A 51 -0.91 -5.82 5.64
C CYS A 51 -1.97 -4.71 5.72
#